data_AF-A0A0C3K5K3-F1
#
_entry.id   AF-A0A0C3K5K3-F1
#
_cell.length_a   1.000
_cell.length_b   1.000
_cell.length_c   1.000
_cell.angle_alpha   90.00
_cell.angle_beta   90.00
_cell.angle_gamma   90.00
#
_symmetry.space_group_name_H-M   'P 1'
#
loop_
_entity.id
_entity.type
_entity.pdbx_description
1 polymer ?
#
loop_
_entity_poly.entity_id
_entity_poly.type
_entity_poly.pdbx_seq_one_letter_code
_entity_poly.pdbx_strand_id
1 'polypeptide(L)'
;MLTGCWAAYVTKLEIDLPTNTELFGVDAIARLCNMESLKISGGSWVTDLLSSLSRSQEPKSDEGCWPNPRLISLTLVFRNAESYSPFGTSFLPTHASAVSDLVQKRWSQVADTAKDTSRLAALSSLVIRIPEELSDADSVEALASMACGSAKVLGYGVLRIISIE
;
A
#
# COMPACT_ATOMS: atom_id res chain seq x y z
N MET A 1 -16.23 9.28 -25.08
CA MET A 1 -16.62 9.50 -23.67
C MET A 1 -17.18 8.21 -23.10
N LEU A 2 -16.35 7.40 -22.45
CA LEU A 2 -16.76 6.18 -21.72
C LEU A 2 -15.85 5.99 -20.49
N THR A 3 -15.51 7.07 -19.78
CA THR A 3 -14.50 7.06 -18.72
C THR A 3 -15.07 7.22 -17.31
N GLY A 4 -16.40 7.26 -17.14
CA GLY A 4 -17.04 7.71 -15.89
C GLY A 4 -17.59 6.64 -14.94
N CYS A 5 -17.81 5.39 -15.36
CA CYS A 5 -18.68 4.49 -14.59
C CYS A 5 -18.02 3.27 -13.93
N TRP A 6 -16.79 2.88 -14.30
CA TRP A 6 -16.19 1.65 -13.78
C TRP A 6 -15.55 1.81 -12.39
N ALA A 7 -15.00 2.99 -12.09
CA ALA A 7 -14.31 3.27 -10.83
C ALA A 7 -15.21 3.12 -9.59
N ALA A 8 -16.53 3.28 -9.76
CA ALA A 8 -17.52 3.08 -8.70
C ALA A 8 -17.76 1.61 -8.33
N TYR A 9 -17.38 0.64 -9.17
CA TYR A 9 -17.67 -0.78 -8.94
C TYR A 9 -16.43 -1.62 -8.60
N VAL A 10 -15.23 -1.06 -8.74
CA VAL A 10 -14.00 -1.77 -8.39
C VAL A 10 -13.85 -1.79 -6.87
N THR A 11 -14.18 -2.91 -6.25
CA THR A 11 -13.97 -3.17 -4.81
C THR A 11 -12.63 -3.87 -4.54
N LYS A 12 -12.05 -4.52 -5.55
CA LYS A 12 -10.76 -5.23 -5.45
C LYS A 12 -9.90 -4.89 -6.65
N LEU A 13 -8.65 -4.52 -6.40
CA LEU A 13 -7.64 -4.28 -7.42
C LEU A 13 -6.37 -5.08 -7.11
N GLU A 14 -5.88 -5.81 -8.11
CA GLU A 14 -4.59 -6.47 -8.08
C GLU A 14 -3.71 -5.91 -9.20
N ILE A 15 -2.52 -5.45 -8.82
CA ILE A 15 -1.52 -4.91 -9.73
C ILE A 15 -0.30 -5.82 -9.63
N ASP A 16 0.03 -6.49 -10.74
CA ASP A 16 1.26 -7.26 -10.92
C ASP A 16 1.91 -6.75 -12.20
N LEU A 17 2.87 -5.83 -12.07
CA LEU A 17 3.48 -5.13 -13.20
C LEU A 17 4.99 -5.26 -13.15
N PRO A 18 5.65 -5.43 -14.32
CA PRO A 18 7.09 -5.55 -14.36
C PRO A 18 7.77 -4.21 -14.07
N THR A 19 9.07 -4.25 -13.78
CA THR A 19 9.91 -3.07 -13.61
C THR A 19 9.81 -2.15 -14.84
N ASN A 20 9.48 -0.88 -14.57
CA ASN A 20 9.36 0.22 -15.52
C ASN A 20 8.03 0.29 -16.29
N THR A 21 7.03 0.90 -15.67
CA THR A 21 5.90 1.48 -16.38
C THR A 21 5.77 2.94 -15.98
N GLU A 22 6.09 3.85 -16.90
CA GLU A 22 5.83 5.29 -16.76
C GLU A 22 4.33 5.65 -16.58
N LEU A 23 3.42 4.67 -16.51
CA LEU A 23 2.00 4.87 -16.77
C LEU A 23 1.08 3.90 -16.00
N PHE A 24 1.17 3.87 -14.67
CA PHE A 24 -0.04 3.66 -13.87
C PHE A 24 -0.24 4.89 -13.01
N GLY A 25 -1.15 5.75 -13.45
CA GLY A 25 -1.48 6.98 -12.75
C GLY A 25 -1.96 6.62 -11.34
N VAL A 26 -1.21 7.03 -10.33
CA VAL A 26 -1.69 7.09 -8.93
C VAL A 26 -3.08 7.72 -8.91
N ASP A 27 -3.30 8.72 -9.76
CA ASP A 27 -4.58 9.38 -10.00
C ASP A 27 -5.69 8.41 -10.40
N ALA A 28 -5.40 7.38 -11.20
CA ALA A 28 -6.38 6.36 -11.57
C ALA A 28 -6.78 5.49 -10.36
N ILE A 29 -5.84 5.16 -9.47
CA ILE A 29 -6.10 4.42 -8.23
C ILE A 29 -6.85 5.32 -7.23
N ALA A 30 -6.49 6.60 -7.15
CA ALA A 30 -7.16 7.60 -6.32
C ALA A 30 -8.65 7.78 -6.66
N ARG A 31 -9.02 7.55 -7.93
CA ARG A 31 -10.42 7.61 -8.40
C ARG A 31 -11.27 6.40 -8.00
N LEU A 32 -10.67 5.33 -7.48
CA LEU A 32 -11.39 4.14 -7.03
C LEU A 32 -11.95 4.32 -5.61
N CYS A 33 -12.97 5.16 -5.46
CA CYS A 33 -13.52 5.52 -4.15
C CYS A 33 -14.17 4.36 -3.38
N ASN A 34 -14.47 3.24 -4.05
CA ASN A 34 -15.12 2.06 -3.46
C ASN A 34 -14.18 0.86 -3.28
N MET A 35 -12.88 1.01 -3.55
CA MET A 35 -11.94 -0.11 -3.43
C MET A 35 -11.71 -0.48 -1.96
N GLU A 36 -11.98 -1.73 -1.62
CA GLU A 36 -11.84 -2.31 -0.29
C GLU A 36 -10.54 -3.09 -0.14
N SER A 37 -10.03 -3.66 -1.24
CA SER A 37 -8.81 -4.45 -1.25
C SER A 37 -7.87 -4.02 -2.37
N LEU A 38 -6.61 -3.79 -2.02
CA LEU A 38 -5.52 -3.50 -2.95
C LEU A 38 -4.40 -4.50 -2.75
N LYS A 39 -4.00 -5.19 -3.81
CA LYS A 39 -2.80 -6.04 -3.85
C LYS A 39 -1.81 -5.47 -4.85
N ILE A 40 -0.57 -5.26 -4.40
CA ILE A 40 0.52 -4.71 -5.21
C ILE A 40 1.66 -5.73 -5.20
N SER A 41 2.10 -6.13 -6.38
CA SER A 41 3.24 -7.03 -6.59
C SER A 41 4.19 -6.41 -7.61
N GLY A 42 5.49 -6.40 -7.27
CA GLY A 42 6.56 -6.11 -8.22
C GLY A 42 6.77 -4.64 -8.62
N GLY A 43 7.95 -4.38 -9.16
CA GLY A 43 8.46 -3.13 -9.71
C GLY A 43 9.12 -2.17 -8.71
N SER A 44 10.12 -1.42 -9.18
CA SER A 44 10.75 -0.30 -8.46
C SER A 44 9.79 0.83 -8.10
N TRP A 45 8.62 0.87 -8.74
CA TRP A 45 7.57 1.89 -8.57
C TRP A 45 6.73 1.70 -7.29
N VAL A 46 6.88 0.58 -6.57
CA VAL A 46 6.14 0.32 -5.32
C VAL A 46 6.38 1.42 -4.29
N THR A 47 7.62 1.88 -4.15
CA THR A 47 7.97 2.99 -3.23
C THR A 47 7.25 4.27 -3.64
N ASP A 48 7.22 4.58 -4.93
CA ASP A 48 6.59 5.80 -5.45
C ASP A 48 5.07 5.75 -5.30
N LEU A 49 4.45 4.58 -5.55
CA LEU A 49 3.03 4.37 -5.30
C LEU A 49 2.74 4.55 -3.81
N LEU A 50 3.41 3.82 -2.90
CA LEU A 50 3.18 3.92 -1.46
C LEU A 50 3.37 5.35 -0.93
N SER A 51 4.42 6.02 -1.40
CA SER A 51 4.69 7.42 -1.07
C SER A 51 3.57 8.33 -1.55
N SER A 52 3.05 8.10 -2.76
CA SER A 52 1.94 8.88 -3.30
C SER A 52 0.62 8.57 -2.59
N LEU A 53 0.38 7.31 -2.22
CA LEU A 53 -0.76 6.90 -1.39
C LEU A 53 -0.68 7.50 0.02
N SER A 54 0.52 7.83 0.52
CA SER A 54 0.72 8.49 1.81
C SER A 54 0.43 10.00 1.76
N ARG A 55 0.46 10.62 0.58
CA ARG A 55 0.15 12.04 0.41
C ARG A 55 -1.36 12.20 0.60
N SER A 56 -1.73 12.93 1.65
CA SER A 56 -3.10 13.38 1.89
C SER A 56 -3.46 14.42 0.81
N GLN A 57 -3.79 13.98 -0.40
CA GLN A 57 -4.51 14.87 -1.31
C GLN A 57 -5.93 14.96 -0.80
N GLU A 58 -6.32 16.12 -0.29
CA GLU A 58 -7.73 16.42 -0.13
C GLU A 58 -8.43 16.24 -1.50
N PRO A 59 -9.61 15.62 -1.56
CA PRO A 59 -10.32 15.46 -2.82
C PRO A 59 -10.69 16.85 -3.36
N LYS A 60 -9.93 17.35 -4.33
CA LYS A 60 -10.45 18.35 -5.28
C LYS A 60 -11.49 17.59 -6.09
N SER A 61 -12.72 18.06 -6.00
CA SER A 61 -13.99 17.34 -6.21
C SER A 61 -14.18 16.53 -7.50
N ASP A 62 -13.25 16.58 -8.47
CA ASP A 62 -13.32 15.89 -9.75
C ASP A 62 -12.17 14.87 -10.01
N GLU A 63 -11.16 14.81 -9.12
CA GLU A 63 -9.91 14.05 -9.36
C GLU A 63 -9.81 12.70 -8.62
N GLY A 64 -10.75 12.38 -7.72
CA GLY A 64 -10.80 11.10 -7.00
C GLY A 64 -11.10 11.26 -5.51
N CYS A 65 -11.18 10.14 -4.79
CA CYS A 65 -11.46 10.13 -3.34
C CYS A 65 -10.28 9.49 -2.60
N TRP A 66 -9.06 10.02 -2.78
CA TRP A 66 -7.97 9.62 -1.91
C TRP A 66 -7.92 10.54 -0.68
N PRO A 67 -7.60 10.04 0.54
CA PRO A 67 -7.46 8.64 0.91
C PRO A 67 -8.75 7.83 0.67
N ASN A 68 -8.64 6.64 0.08
CA ASN A 68 -9.83 5.83 -0.25
C ASN A 68 -10.61 5.49 1.04
N PRO A 69 -11.86 5.95 1.15
CA PRO A 69 -12.65 5.81 2.37
C PRO A 69 -12.93 4.34 2.74
N ARG A 70 -12.85 3.40 1.80
CA ARG A 70 -13.26 2.00 1.98
C ARG A 70 -12.11 1.00 2.02
N LEU A 71 -10.86 1.42 1.83
CA LEU A 71 -9.74 0.47 1.82
C LEU A 71 -9.56 -0.15 3.21
N ILE A 72 -9.86 -1.43 3.31
CA ILE A 72 -9.75 -2.23 4.54
C ILE A 72 -8.65 -3.30 4.43
N SER A 73 -8.21 -3.64 3.22
CA SER A 73 -7.21 -4.67 2.96
C SER A 73 -6.11 -4.17 2.02
N LEU A 74 -4.86 -4.27 2.46
CA LEU A 74 -3.68 -3.97 1.66
C LEU A 74 -2.72 -5.16 1.69
N THR A 75 -2.32 -5.64 0.51
CA THR A 75 -1.31 -6.67 0.35
C THR A 75 -0.14 -6.14 -0.48
N LEU A 76 1.06 -6.23 0.06
CA LEU A 76 2.31 -5.90 -0.62
C LEU A 76 3.11 -7.17 -0.83
N VAL A 77 3.60 -7.39 -2.04
CA VAL A 77 4.35 -8.59 -2.41
C VAL A 77 5.71 -8.20 -2.98
N PHE A 78 6.75 -8.53 -2.22
CA PHE A 78 8.15 -8.43 -2.60
C PHE A 78 8.65 -9.83 -2.97
N ARG A 79 9.50 -9.91 -4.01
CA ARG A 79 10.02 -11.17 -4.60
C ARG A 79 11.51 -11.04 -4.87
N ASN A 80 12.25 -12.15 -4.88
CA ASN A 80 13.68 -12.15 -5.19
C ASN A 80 13.97 -11.58 -6.59
N ALA A 81 14.82 -10.57 -6.67
CA ALA A 81 15.26 -9.96 -7.93
C ALA A 81 16.11 -10.92 -8.80
N GLU A 82 16.68 -11.98 -8.22
CA GLU A 82 17.57 -12.93 -8.89
C GLU A 82 16.84 -14.01 -9.72
N SER A 83 15.55 -14.22 -9.46
CA SER A 83 14.73 -14.94 -10.44
C SER A 83 14.60 -14.01 -11.65
N TYR A 84 14.94 -14.46 -12.86
CA TYR A 84 14.82 -13.73 -14.15
C TYR A 84 13.36 -13.38 -14.51
N SER A 85 12.59 -12.93 -13.54
CA SER A 85 11.23 -12.48 -13.62
C SER A 85 11.29 -10.96 -13.68
N PRO A 86 10.76 -10.33 -14.74
CA PRO A 86 10.67 -8.87 -14.81
C PRO A 86 9.77 -8.28 -13.71
N PHE A 87 9.16 -9.13 -12.87
CA PHE A 87 8.30 -8.79 -11.73
C PHE A 87 9.00 -8.92 -10.36
N GLY A 88 10.29 -9.29 -10.33
CA GLY A 88 11.07 -9.40 -9.10
C GLY A 88 11.32 -8.02 -8.46
N THR A 89 11.02 -7.86 -7.18
CA THR A 89 11.36 -6.64 -6.43
C THR A 89 11.68 -7.03 -5.01
N SER A 90 12.97 -7.03 -4.70
CA SER A 90 13.46 -7.30 -3.36
C SER A 90 12.90 -6.26 -2.40
N PHE A 91 12.61 -6.69 -1.18
CA PHE A 91 12.33 -5.75 -0.10
C PHE A 91 13.60 -4.93 0.18
N LEU A 92 13.41 -3.65 0.50
CA LEU A 92 14.50 -2.68 0.73
C LEU A 92 14.08 -1.76 1.88
N PRO A 93 15.03 -1.13 2.59
CA PRO A 93 14.71 -0.20 3.68
C PRO A 93 13.79 0.95 3.26
N THR A 94 13.90 1.42 2.01
CA THR A 94 13.03 2.47 1.45
C THR A 94 11.56 2.04 1.37
N HIS A 95 11.29 0.76 1.09
CA HIS A 95 9.94 0.21 1.12
C HIS A 95 9.37 0.23 2.55
N ALA A 96 10.18 -0.15 3.54
CA ALA A 96 9.79 -0.13 4.96
C ALA A 96 9.40 1.29 5.41
N SER A 97 10.19 2.28 5.03
CA SER A 97 9.91 3.70 5.29
C SER A 97 8.61 4.15 4.64
N ALA A 98 8.38 3.82 3.36
CA ALA A 98 7.16 4.20 2.64
C ALA A 98 5.90 3.56 3.24
N VAL A 99 5.97 2.30 3.68
CA VAL A 99 4.86 1.63 4.38
C VAL A 99 4.60 2.31 5.73
N SER A 100 5.65 2.56 6.51
CA SER A 100 5.52 3.23 7.81
C SER A 100 4.87 4.60 7.67
N ASP A 101 5.31 5.38 6.68
CA ASP A 101 4.76 6.69 6.36
C ASP A 101 3.28 6.63 5.97
N LEU A 102 2.91 5.68 5.11
CA LEU A 102 1.51 5.45 4.73
C LEU A 102 0.68 5.11 5.96
N VAL A 103 1.16 4.20 6.81
CA VAL A 103 0.43 3.73 7.99
C VAL A 103 0.21 4.87 8.98
N GLN A 104 1.29 5.62 9.28
CA GLN A 104 1.24 6.76 10.18
C GLN A 104 0.30 7.84 9.64
N LYS A 105 0.51 8.32 8.40
CA LYS A 105 -0.29 9.44 7.87
C LYS A 105 -1.77 9.10 7.76
N ARG A 106 -2.12 7.84 7.49
CA ARG A 106 -3.51 7.45 7.23
C ARG A 106 -4.27 6.95 8.44
N TRP A 107 -3.64 6.16 9.31
CA TRP A 107 -4.33 5.48 10.39
C TRP A 107 -3.88 5.88 11.79
N SER A 108 -2.82 6.71 11.95
CA SER A 108 -2.46 7.24 13.29
C SER A 108 -3.53 8.19 13.83
N GLN A 109 -4.16 8.99 12.97
CA GLN A 109 -5.14 10.02 13.37
C GLN A 109 -6.56 9.48 13.54
N VAL A 110 -6.86 8.27 13.04
CA VAL A 110 -8.17 7.61 13.25
C VAL A 110 -8.39 7.31 14.74
N ALA A 111 -7.32 7.27 15.54
CA ALA A 111 -7.39 7.02 16.98
C ALA A 111 -7.74 8.27 17.84
N ASP A 112 -7.55 9.51 17.36
CA ASP A 112 -7.52 10.70 18.24
C ASP A 112 -8.51 11.83 17.92
N THR A 113 -9.19 11.86 16.76
CA THR A 113 -10.09 12.98 16.43
C THR A 113 -11.42 12.53 15.85
N ALA A 114 -12.41 12.35 16.72
CA ALA A 114 -13.81 12.02 16.39
C ALA A 114 -14.61 13.14 15.68
N LYS A 115 -13.97 14.09 14.98
CA LYS A 115 -14.68 15.21 14.32
C LYS A 115 -14.58 15.30 12.80
N ASP A 116 -13.61 14.64 12.16
CA ASP A 116 -13.55 14.56 10.67
C ASP A 116 -13.24 13.15 10.13
N THR A 117 -13.07 12.17 11.02
CA THR A 117 -12.65 10.78 10.72
C THR A 117 -13.77 9.84 10.29
N SER A 118 -15.03 10.30 10.21
CA SER A 118 -16.20 9.45 9.92
C SER A 118 -16.28 8.91 8.47
N ARG A 119 -15.25 9.15 7.65
CA ARG A 119 -15.20 8.69 6.25
C ARG A 119 -14.15 7.62 5.96
N LEU A 120 -13.14 7.40 6.81
CA LEU A 120 -12.08 6.43 6.53
C LEU A 120 -12.31 5.11 7.26
N ALA A 121 -12.37 4.01 6.51
CA ALA A 121 -12.42 2.68 7.08
C ALA A 121 -11.11 2.35 7.80
N ALA A 122 -11.24 1.74 8.98
CA ALA A 122 -10.10 1.15 9.67
C ALA A 122 -9.53 0.02 8.81
N LEU A 123 -8.21 -0.02 8.66
CA LEU A 123 -7.55 -1.13 7.99
C LEU A 123 -7.73 -2.41 8.83
N SER A 124 -8.32 -3.43 8.24
CA SER A 124 -8.53 -4.73 8.90
C SER A 124 -7.48 -5.76 8.52
N SER A 125 -6.75 -5.55 7.42
CA SER A 125 -5.65 -6.41 6.99
C SER A 125 -4.54 -5.64 6.29
N LEU A 126 -3.32 -5.77 6.80
CA LEU A 126 -2.08 -5.42 6.12
C LEU A 126 -1.22 -6.67 6.00
N VAL A 127 -1.06 -7.18 4.79
CA VAL A 127 -0.22 -8.35 4.51
C VAL A 127 1.02 -7.92 3.75
N ILE A 128 2.18 -8.26 4.26
CA ILE A 128 3.47 -8.02 3.60
C ILE A 128 4.10 -9.37 3.32
N ARG A 129 4.19 -9.72 2.04
CA ARG A 129 4.87 -10.93 1.57
C ARG A 129 6.28 -10.57 1.17
N ILE A 130 7.26 -11.25 1.75
CA ILE A 130 8.68 -11.06 1.47
C ILE A 130 9.32 -12.41 1.12
N PRO A 131 10.41 -12.42 0.34
CA PRO A 131 11.17 -13.65 0.13
C PRO A 131 11.64 -14.27 1.44
N GLU A 132 11.90 -15.58 1.44
CA GLU A 132 12.48 -16.31 2.58
C GLU A 132 13.79 -15.70 3.08
N GLU A 133 14.63 -15.25 2.16
CA GLU A 133 15.89 -14.59 2.50
C GLU A 133 15.86 -13.13 2.05
N LEU A 134 16.01 -12.22 3.02
CA LEU A 134 16.33 -10.84 2.74
C LEU A 134 17.84 -10.72 2.49
N SER A 135 18.21 -9.94 1.49
CA SER A 135 19.57 -9.89 0.96
C SER A 135 20.59 -9.25 1.91
N ASP A 136 20.14 -8.48 2.90
CA ASP A 136 21.01 -7.69 3.76
C ASP A 136 20.39 -7.44 5.15
N ALA A 137 21.25 -7.15 6.14
CA ALA A 137 20.85 -6.93 7.52
C ALA A 137 20.02 -5.65 7.70
N ASP A 138 20.27 -4.61 6.91
CA ASP A 138 19.54 -3.34 6.98
C ASP A 138 18.08 -3.54 6.57
N SER A 139 17.81 -4.38 5.58
CA SER A 139 16.48 -4.79 5.14
C SER A 139 15.73 -5.55 6.24
N VAL A 140 16.41 -6.42 6.98
CA VAL A 140 15.83 -7.15 8.13
C VAL A 140 15.46 -6.18 9.25
N GLU A 141 16.36 -5.28 9.61
CA GLU A 141 16.12 -4.27 10.65
C GLU A 141 14.99 -3.31 10.26
N ALA A 142 14.99 -2.85 9.01
CA ALA A 142 13.96 -1.97 8.48
C ALA A 142 12.58 -2.66 8.48
N LEU A 143 12.51 -3.94 8.09
CA LEU A 143 11.28 -4.73 8.17
C LEU A 143 10.78 -4.83 9.62
N ALA A 144 11.65 -5.18 10.56
CA ALA A 144 11.30 -5.34 11.96
C ALA A 144 10.82 -4.01 12.58
N SER A 145 11.53 -2.91 12.30
CA SER A 145 11.17 -1.57 12.76
C SER A 145 9.81 -1.12 12.20
N MET A 146 9.60 -1.27 10.89
CA MET A 146 8.31 -0.97 10.24
C MET A 146 7.18 -1.85 10.80
N ALA A 147 7.45 -3.14 11.04
CA ALA A 147 6.46 -4.06 11.60
C ALA A 147 6.01 -3.62 12.99
N CYS A 148 6.97 -3.30 13.86
CA CYS A 148 6.71 -2.83 15.21
C CYS A 148 5.96 -1.49 15.20
N GLY A 149 6.39 -0.54 14.37
CA GLY A 149 5.74 0.77 14.23
C GLY A 149 4.31 0.65 13.70
N SER A 150 4.11 -0.16 12.67
CA SER A 150 2.80 -0.36 12.04
C SER A 150 1.83 -1.12 12.96
N ALA A 151 2.31 -2.14 13.68
CA ALA A 151 1.49 -2.87 14.65
C ALA A 151 1.01 -2.00 15.82
N LYS A 152 1.80 -1.00 16.24
CA LYS A 152 1.38 -0.01 17.25
C LYS A 152 0.23 0.88 16.77
N VAL A 153 0.16 1.18 15.47
CA VAL A 153 -0.90 2.01 14.89
C VAL A 153 -2.14 1.19 14.55
N LEU A 154 -1.95 0.03 13.91
CA LEU A 154 -3.02 -0.78 13.33
C LEU A 154 -3.57 -1.85 14.29
N GLY A 155 -2.78 -2.23 15.30
CA GLY A 155 -3.03 -3.38 16.16
C GLY A 155 -2.38 -4.67 15.64
N TYR A 156 -1.94 -5.52 16.56
CA TYR A 156 -1.19 -6.76 16.28
C TYR A 156 -1.96 -7.81 15.45
N GLY A 157 -3.29 -7.73 15.38
CA GLY A 157 -4.11 -8.64 14.58
C GLY A 157 -4.26 -8.23 13.11
N VAL A 158 -3.89 -6.99 12.76
CA VAL A 158 -4.07 -6.41 11.42
C VAL A 158 -2.86 -6.66 10.53
N LEU A 159 -1.65 -6.49 11.07
CA LEU A 159 -0.40 -6.71 10.33
C LEU A 159 -0.01 -8.20 10.31
N ARG A 160 0.31 -8.72 9.12
CA ARG A 160 0.89 -10.04 8.93
C ARG A 160 2.07 -9.95 7.97
N ILE A 161 3.21 -10.48 8.38
CA ILE A 161 4.38 -10.65 7.53
C ILE A 161 4.49 -12.14 7.20
N ILE A 162 4.56 -12.45 5.91
CA ILE A 162 4.56 -13.82 5.40
C ILE A 162 5.80 -13.99 4.53
N SER A 163 6.65 -14.94 4.90
CA SER A 163 7.73 -15.40 4.03
C SER A 163 7.14 -16.21 2.88
N ILE A 164 7.63 -16.00 1.66
CA ILE A 164 7.28 -16.75 0.46
C ILE A 164 8.53 -17.36 -0.18
N GLU A 165 8.37 -18.60 -0.65
CA GLU A 165 9.34 -19.32 -1.49
C GLU A 165 9.44 -18.70 -2.90
#